data_AF-A0A949EMN4-F1
#
_entry.id   AF-A0A949EMN4-F1
#
_cell.length_a   1.000
_cell.length_b   1.000
_cell.length_c   1.000
_cell.angle_alpha   90.00
_cell.angle_beta   90.00
_cell.angle_gamma   90.00
#
_symmetry.space_group_name_H-M   'P 1'
#
loop_
_entity.id
_entity.type
_entity.pdbx_description
1 polymer ?
#
loop_
_entity_poly.entity_id
_entity_poly.type
_entity_poly.pdbx_seq_one_letter_code
_entity_poly.pdbx_strand_id
1 'polypeptide(L)'
;KREREAESMLSPLKKLAKDFKERELLRSREIMKDSMILSSAFLVPKKNEKEFDKRVEALMEKYDKRTKFIYIGPIPAFNFVELHLVV
;
A
#
# COMPACT_ATOMS: atom_id res chain seq x y z
N LYS A 1 0.04 -17.19 -7.70
CA LYS A 1 -1.24 -16.61 -8.22
C LYS A 1 -1.60 -15.31 -7.49
N ARG A 2 -1.69 -15.32 -6.15
CA ARG A 2 -2.00 -14.13 -5.32
C ARG A 2 -0.99 -12.97 -5.47
N GLU A 3 0.31 -13.25 -5.51
CA GLU A 3 1.35 -12.23 -5.68
C GLU A 3 1.29 -11.50 -7.03
N ARG A 4 1.00 -12.22 -8.13
CA ARG A 4 0.83 -11.60 -9.45
C ARG A 4 -0.39 -10.68 -9.50
N GLU A 5 -1.45 -11.04 -8.77
CA GLU A 5 -2.65 -10.22 -8.66
C GLU A 5 -2.35 -8.95 -7.87
N ALA A 6 -1.66 -9.07 -6.73
CA ALA A 6 -1.19 -7.91 -5.96
C ALA A 6 -0.30 -6.97 -6.78
N GLU A 7 0.68 -7.49 -7.53
CA GLU A 7 1.56 -6.69 -8.39
C GLU A 7 0.76 -5.93 -9.45
N SER A 8 -0.22 -6.60 -10.07
CA SER A 8 -1.10 -5.97 -11.06
C SER A 8 -1.92 -4.82 -10.47
N MET A 9 -2.34 -4.93 -9.21
CA MET A 9 -3.09 -3.89 -8.49
C MET A 9 -2.22 -2.70 -8.10
N LEU A 10 -0.96 -2.94 -7.71
CA LEU A 10 -0.05 -1.90 -7.27
C LEU A 10 0.54 -1.11 -8.45
N SER A 11 0.71 -1.73 -9.60
CA SER A 11 1.38 -1.11 -10.77
C SER A 11 0.84 0.26 -11.19
N PRO A 12 -0.49 0.55 -11.17
CA PRO A 12 -1.00 1.86 -11.54
C PRO A 12 -0.76 2.92 -10.46
N LEU A 13 -0.64 2.49 -9.20
CA LEU A 13 -0.37 3.35 -8.04
C LEU A 13 1.11 3.72 -7.96
N LYS A 14 2.02 2.78 -8.29
CA LYS A 14 3.48 3.00 -8.33
C LYS A 14 3.86 4.20 -9.21
N LYS A 15 3.12 4.46 -10.31
CA LYS A 15 3.36 5.60 -11.23
C LYS A 15 3.01 6.97 -10.65
N LEU A 16 2.14 7.01 -9.65
CA LEU A 16 1.67 8.25 -9.03
C LEU A 16 2.44 8.59 -7.75
N ALA A 17 3.14 7.62 -7.18
CA ALA A 17 3.96 7.79 -6.00
C ALA A 17 5.38 8.23 -6.38
N LYS A 18 6.03 8.98 -5.49
CA LYS A 18 7.46 9.30 -5.54
C LYS A 18 8.29 8.10 -5.10
N ASP A 19 7.81 7.39 -4.09
CA ASP A 19 8.46 6.22 -3.51
C ASP A 19 7.39 5.25 -2.99
N PHE A 20 7.75 3.97 -2.86
CA PHE A 20 6.85 2.91 -2.50
C PHE A 20 7.58 1.80 -1.77
N LYS A 21 6.98 1.31 -0.68
CA LYS A 21 7.49 0.17 0.07
C LYS A 21 6.42 -0.90 0.19
N GLU A 22 6.68 -2.05 -0.43
CA GLU A 22 5.97 -3.29 -0.07
C GLU A 22 6.44 -3.67 1.32
N ARG A 23 5.49 -3.75 2.25
CA ARG A 23 5.81 -4.34 3.54
C ARG A 23 5.72 -5.83 3.35
N GLU A 24 6.81 -6.54 3.63
CA GLU A 24 6.74 -8.00 3.71
C GLU A 24 5.56 -8.37 4.60
N LEU A 25 4.67 -9.20 4.04
CA LEU A 25 3.54 -9.83 4.71
C LEU A 25 4.03 -10.23 6.10
N LEU A 26 3.61 -9.53 7.15
CA LEU A 26 4.10 -9.63 8.53
C LEU A 26 4.56 -11.06 8.85
N ARG A 27 5.84 -11.38 8.62
CA ARG A 27 6.33 -12.77 8.59
C ARG A 27 6.30 -13.44 9.96
N SER A 28 5.93 -12.70 11.00
CA SER A 28 5.95 -13.13 12.41
C SER A 28 4.59 -13.26 13.09
N ARG A 29 3.46 -13.03 12.42
CA ARG A 29 2.14 -13.35 12.99
C ARG A 29 1.57 -14.54 12.23
N GLU A 30 1.89 -15.75 12.67
CA GLU A 30 1.41 -17.03 12.12
C GLU A 30 -0.12 -17.06 11.90
N ILE A 31 -0.88 -16.25 12.65
CA ILE A 31 -2.34 -16.16 12.59
C ILE A 31 -2.87 -15.32 11.41
N MET A 32 -2.07 -14.40 10.83
CA MET A 32 -2.53 -13.53 9.72
C MET A 32 -2.08 -13.98 8.32
N LYS A 33 -1.31 -15.08 8.25
CA LYS A 33 -0.62 -15.52 7.03
C LYS A 33 -1.56 -15.95 5.89
N ASP A 34 -2.80 -16.34 6.21
CA ASP A 34 -3.74 -16.88 5.21
C ASP A 34 -4.67 -15.85 4.56
N SER A 35 -4.90 -14.70 5.19
CA SER A 35 -5.92 -13.72 4.74
C SER A 35 -5.35 -12.41 4.18
N MET A 36 -4.18 -11.97 4.64
CA MET A 36 -3.57 -10.73 4.14
C MET A 36 -2.80 -11.00 2.85
N ILE A 37 -3.29 -10.46 1.74
CA ILE A 37 -2.70 -10.65 0.40
C ILE A 37 -1.74 -9.53 -0.01
N LEU A 38 -1.83 -8.36 0.63
CA LEU A 38 -1.05 -7.18 0.29
C LEU A 38 -0.97 -6.20 1.48
N SER A 39 0.22 -5.68 1.75
CA SER A 39 0.45 -4.56 2.67
C SER A 39 1.50 -3.64 2.08
N SER A 40 1.16 -2.36 1.89
CA SER A 40 2.09 -1.46 1.23
C SER A 40 1.90 -0.01 1.66
N ALA A 41 2.97 0.78 1.53
CA ALA A 41 2.97 2.20 1.84
C ALA A 41 3.45 2.97 0.60
N PHE A 42 2.82 4.12 0.33
CA PHE A 42 3.13 4.98 -0.79
C PHE A 42 3.49 6.38 -0.31
N LEU A 43 4.59 6.93 -0.82
CA LEU A 43 4.96 8.32 -0.64
C LEU A 43 4.43 9.11 -1.84
N VAL A 44 3.27 9.74 -1.69
CA VAL A 44 2.58 10.39 -2.80
C VAL A 44 2.87 11.90 -2.78
N PRO A 45 3.31 12.50 -3.91
CA PRO A 45 3.39 13.96 -4.02
C PRO A 45 2.00 14.59 -3.82
N LYS A 46 1.91 15.69 -3.06
CA LYS A 46 0.64 16.38 -2.78
C LYS A 46 -0.19 16.71 -4.04
N LYS A 47 0.46 17.04 -5.15
CA LYS A 47 -0.20 17.28 -6.45
C LYS A 47 -0.91 16.05 -7.04
N ASN A 48 -0.49 14.86 -6.67
CA ASN A 48 -1.02 13.58 -7.15
C ASN A 48 -2.03 12.96 -6.16
N GLU A 49 -2.21 13.53 -4.96
CA GLU A 49 -3.04 12.98 -3.87
C GLU A 49 -4.45 12.62 -4.33
N LYS A 50 -5.18 13.58 -4.91
CA LYS A 50 -6.56 13.35 -5.39
C LYS A 50 -6.66 12.28 -6.49
N GLU A 51 -5.66 12.20 -7.37
CA GLU A 51 -5.64 11.19 -8.44
C GLU A 51 -5.28 9.82 -7.87
N PHE A 52 -4.41 9.79 -6.85
CA PHE A 52 -4.05 8.57 -6.14
C PHE A 52 -5.26 7.99 -5.41
N ASP A 53 -5.98 8.82 -4.65
CA ASP A 53 -7.20 8.41 -3.92
C ASP A 53 -8.23 7.79 -4.85
N LYS A 54 -8.54 8.46 -5.97
CA LYS A 54 -9.48 7.95 -6.98
C LYS A 54 -9.09 6.59 -7.54
N ARG A 55 -7.79 6.35 -7.76
CA ARG A 55 -7.31 5.05 -8.24
C ARG A 55 -7.42 3.97 -7.17
N VAL A 56 -7.19 4.31 -5.91
CA VAL A 56 -7.40 3.37 -4.81
C VAL A 56 -8.88 3.02 -4.70
N GLU A 57 -9.78 4.00 -4.75
CA GLU A 57 -11.23 3.79 -4.74
C GLU A 57 -11.68 2.88 -5.89
N ALA A 58 -11.24 3.15 -7.13
CA ALA A 58 -11.56 2.31 -8.28
C ALA A 58 -11.03 0.87 -8.15
N LEU A 59 -9.87 0.68 -7.51
CA LEU A 59 -9.37 -0.66 -7.16
C LEU A 59 -10.26 -1.30 -6.09
N MET A 60 -10.63 -0.58 -5.04
CA MET A 60 -11.49 -1.10 -3.98
C MET A 60 -12.83 -1.58 -4.56
N GLU A 61 -13.50 -0.77 -5.39
CA GLU A 61 -14.75 -1.15 -6.06
C GLU A 61 -14.60 -2.42 -6.92
N LYS A 62 -13.49 -2.53 -7.67
CA LYS A 62 -13.21 -3.69 -8.52
C LYS A 62 -13.09 -4.99 -7.73
N TYR A 63 -12.60 -4.94 -6.49
CA TYR A 63 -12.31 -6.12 -5.67
C TYR A 63 -13.20 -6.26 -4.42
N ASP A 64 -14.17 -5.36 -4.24
CA ASP A 64 -15.02 -5.20 -3.04
C ASP A 64 -15.70 -6.50 -2.59
N LYS A 65 -16.15 -7.32 -3.54
CA LYS A 65 -16.86 -8.58 -3.25
C LYS A 65 -15.99 -9.71 -2.71
N ARG A 66 -14.66 -9.59 -2.77
CA ARG A 66 -13.72 -10.70 -2.49
C ARG A 66 -12.63 -10.35 -1.48
N THR A 67 -12.49 -9.08 -1.11
CA THR A 67 -11.35 -8.61 -0.33
C THR A 67 -11.75 -7.49 0.61
N LYS A 68 -11.16 -7.49 1.81
CA LYS A 68 -11.30 -6.39 2.75
C LYS A 68 -10.15 -5.41 2.52
N PHE A 69 -10.47 -4.25 1.94
CA PHE A 69 -9.51 -3.17 1.73
C PHE A 69 -9.46 -2.22 2.91
N ILE A 70 -8.25 -1.85 3.33
CA ILE A 70 -8.01 -0.80 4.32
C ILE A 70 -7.12 0.24 3.65
N TYR A 71 -7.66 1.43 3.45
CA TYR A 71 -6.95 2.58 2.92
C TYR A 71 -6.94 3.70 3.98
N ILE A 72 -5.74 4.19 4.33
CA ILE A 72 -5.54 5.19 5.39
C ILE A 72 -4.51 6.20 4.89
N GLY A 73 -4.87 7.48 4.94
CA GLY A 73 -4.01 8.59 4.54
C GLY A 73 -4.77 9.92 4.49
N PRO A 74 -4.07 11.06 4.40
CA PRO A 74 -2.61 11.19 4.53
C PRO A 74 -2.15 10.99 5.99
N ILE A 75 -1.03 10.31 6.18
CA ILE A 75 -0.36 10.11 7.47
C ILE A 75 1.10 10.58 7.37
N PRO A 76 1.78 10.88 8.49
CA PRO A 76 3.20 11.20 8.43
C PRO A 76 4.00 10.06 7.77
N ALA A 77 5.05 10.43 7.03
CA ALA A 77 5.82 9.52 6.19
C ALA A 77 6.77 8.60 6.99
N PHE A 78 6.31 8.03 8.10
CA PHE A 78 7.10 7.16 9.00
C PHE A 78 7.71 5.97 8.26
N ASN A 79 7.04 5.46 7.22
CA ASN A 79 7.57 4.37 6.40
C ASN A 79 8.77 4.79 5.54
N PHE A 80 9.03 6.09 5.35
CA PHE A 80 10.02 6.63 4.40
C PHE A 80 11.10 7.49 5.07
N VAL A 81 11.10 7.57 6.41
CA VAL A 81 12.12 8.28 7.17
C VAL A 81 12.82 7.30 8.12
N GLU A 82 14.14 7.41 8.20
CA GLU A 82 14.93 6.73 9.22
C GLU A 82 15.49 7.79 10.17
N LEU A 83 15.25 7.60 11.47
CA LEU A 83 15.79 8.47 12.51
C LEU A 83 16.96 7.76 13.17
N HIS A 84 18.14 8.37 13.11
CA HIS A 84 19.35 7.87 13.76
C HIS A 84 19.69 8.79 14.93
N LEU A 85 20.01 8.22 16.08
CA LEU A 85 20.59 8.96 17.19
C LEU A 85 22.03 9.33 16.82
N VAL A 86 22.35 10.61 16.91
CA VAL A 86 23.74 11.06 16.85
C VAL A 86 24.29 10.95 18.26
N VAL A 87 25.11 9.92 18.50
CA VAL A 87 25.92 9.72 19.71
C VAL A 87 27.33 10.23 19.48
#